data_AF-A0A2V5N7M7-F1
#
_entry.id   AF-A0A2V5N7M7-F1
#
_cell.length_a   1.000
_cell.length_b   1.000
_cell.length_c   1.000
_cell.angle_alpha   90.00
_cell.angle_beta   90.00
_cell.angle_gamma   90.00
#
_symmetry.space_group_name_H-M   'P 1'
#
loop_
_entity.id
_entity.type
_entity.pdbx_description
1 polymer ?
#
loop_
_entity_poly.entity_id
_entity_poly.type
_entity_poly.pdbx_seq_one_letter_code
_entity_poly.pdbx_strand_id
1 'polypeptide(L)' 'MDAFTIERMSLAERLHPIELLRRSLSRDPESVASPAWHGEVIAERLAEIEKGNAEFITVEEIKPRLTKPRE' A
#
# COMPACT_ATOMS: atom_id res chain seq x y z
N MET A 1 12.56 -7.87 -17.66
CA MET A 1 13.26 -8.08 -16.37
C MET A 1 12.68 -9.32 -15.75
N ASP A 2 13.53 -10.28 -15.40
CA ASP A 2 13.12 -11.44 -14.61
C ASP A 2 13.43 -11.20 -13.12
N ALA A 3 12.87 -12.05 -12.25
CA ALA A 3 13.06 -11.94 -10.80
C ALA A 3 14.55 -12.03 -10.40
N PHE A 4 15.31 -12.91 -11.08
CA PHE A 4 16.73 -13.10 -10.84
C PHE A 4 17.56 -11.83 -11.09
N THR A 5 17.23 -11.06 -12.12
CA THR A 5 17.88 -9.77 -12.42
C THR A 5 17.57 -8.74 -11.33
N ILE A 6 16.34 -8.70 -10.82
CA ILE A 6 15.91 -7.75 -9.78
C ILE A 6 16.62 -8.05 -8.45
N GLU A 7 16.82 -9.32 -8.09
CA GLU A 7 17.49 -9.71 -6.84
C GLU A 7 18.95 -9.22 -6.75
N ARG A 8 19.60 -9.06 -7.90
CA ARG A 8 21.00 -8.59 -7.98
C ARG A 8 21.15 -7.07 -7.96
N MET A 9 20.04 -6.33 -8.03
CA MET A 9 20.03 -4.87 -7.97
C MET A 9 20.18 -4.37 -6.53
N SER A 10 20.87 -3.24 -6.37
CA SER A 10 20.85 -2.49 -5.12
C SER A 10 19.42 -2.05 -4.76
N LEU A 11 19.20 -1.67 -3.50
CA LEU A 11 17.91 -1.14 -3.08
C LEU A 11 17.50 0.10 -3.90
N ALA A 12 18.45 0.99 -4.18
CA ALA A 12 18.20 2.20 -4.96
C ALA A 12 17.75 1.88 -6.40
N GLU A 13 18.42 0.91 -7.05
CA GLU A 13 18.07 0.45 -8.40
C GLU A 13 16.71 -0.24 -8.46
N ARG A 14 16.24 -0.85 -7.36
CA ARG A 14 14.88 -1.41 -7.27
C ARG A 14 13.82 -0.35 -6.99
N LEU A 15 14.11 0.60 -6.11
CA LEU A 15 13.16 1.64 -5.72
C LEU A 15 12.90 2.66 -6.81
N HIS A 16 13.92 3.00 -7.61
CA HIS A 16 13.78 4.03 -8.65
C HIS A 16 12.70 3.67 -9.71
N PRO A 17 12.71 2.45 -10.30
CA PRO A 17 11.62 2.01 -11.18
C PRO A 17 10.25 1.98 -10.50
N ILE A 18 10.15 1.56 -9.23
CA ILE A 18 8.89 1.54 -8.48
C ILE A 18 8.33 2.96 -8.36
N GLU A 19 9.17 3.96 -8.06
CA GLU A 19 8.73 5.35 -7.94
C GLU A 19 8.30 5.93 -9.29
N LEU A 20 9.01 5.60 -10.38
CA LEU A 20 8.61 6.01 -11.73
C LEU A 20 7.26 5.40 -12.14
N LEU A 21 7.08 4.10 -11.87
CA LEU A 21 5.82 3.40 -12.11
C LEU A 21 4.68 4.02 -11.30
N ARG A 22 4.91 4.25 -10.00
CA ARG A 22 3.93 4.90 -9.11
C ARG A 22 3.52 6.25 -9.67
N ARG A 23 4.48 7.14 -9.99
CA ARG A 23 4.19 8.46 -10.57
C ARG A 23 3.42 8.37 -11.88
N SER A 24 3.73 7.38 -12.72
CA SER A 24 3.03 7.19 -13.98
C SER A 24 1.58 6.77 -13.78
N LEU A 25 1.34 5.79 -12.92
CA LEU A 25 -0.01 5.31 -12.60
C LEU A 25 -0.85 6.38 -11.90
N SER A 26 -0.24 7.23 -11.07
CA SER A 26 -0.95 8.33 -10.41
C SER A 26 -1.42 9.45 -11.33
N ARG A 27 -0.92 9.54 -12.58
CA ARG A 27 -1.35 10.56 -13.54
C ARG A 27 -2.70 10.24 -14.21
N ASP A 28 -3.10 8.98 -14.21
CA ASP A 28 -4.36 8.52 -14.77
C ASP A 28 -5.01 7.53 -13.80
N PRO A 29 -5.65 8.04 -12.73
CA PRO A 29 -6.23 7.18 -11.71
C PRO A 29 -7.40 6.34 -12.22
N GLU A 30 -8.03 6.71 -13.34
CA GLU A 30 -9.12 5.94 -13.94
C GLU A 30 -8.62 4.76 -14.79
N SER A 31 -7.36 4.79 -15.25
CA SER A 31 -6.74 3.67 -15.97
C SER A 31 -6.58 2.40 -15.13
N VAL A 32 -6.61 2.52 -13.79
CA VAL A 32 -6.51 1.39 -12.86
C VAL A 32 -7.84 1.22 -12.16
N ALA A 33 -8.68 0.33 -12.69
CA ALA A 33 -9.94 -0.01 -12.07
C ALA A 33 -9.72 -0.54 -10.65
N SER A 34 -10.44 0.04 -9.68
CA SER A 34 -10.48 -0.51 -8.33
C SER A 34 -11.07 -1.93 -8.35
N PRO A 35 -10.60 -2.85 -7.49
CA PRO A 35 -11.25 -4.14 -7.31
C PRO A 35 -12.73 -3.99 -6.94
N ALA A 36 -13.57 -4.95 -7.33
CA ALA A 36 -15.01 -4.90 -7.07
C ALA A 36 -15.36 -4.72 -5.58
N TRP A 37 -14.56 -5.30 -4.68
CA TRP A 37 -14.75 -5.22 -3.23
C TRP A 37 -14.28 -3.89 -2.61
N HIS A 38 -13.54 -3.03 -3.33
CA HIS A 38 -12.86 -1.88 -2.75
C HIS A 38 -13.83 -0.89 -2.08
N GLY A 39 -14.93 -0.58 -2.76
CA GLY A 39 -15.96 0.32 -2.23
C GLY A 39 -16.66 -0.23 -0.99
N GLU A 40 -16.95 -1.54 -0.97
CA GLU A 40 -17.61 -2.21 0.15
C GLU A 40 -16.75 -2.13 1.43
N VAL A 41 -15.46 -2.45 1.32
CA VAL A 41 -14.52 -2.39 2.45
C VAL A 41 -14.35 -0.96 2.97
N ILE A 42 -14.31 0.05 2.09
CA ILE A 42 -14.24 1.45 2.50
C ILE A 42 -15.52 1.84 3.26
N ALA A 43 -16.70 1.50 2.72
CA ALA A 43 -17.98 1.83 3.34
C ALA A 43 -18.13 1.20 4.73
N GLU A 44 -17.77 -0.08 4.87
CA GLU A 44 -17.78 -0.79 6.15
C GLU A 44 -16.87 -0.08 7.17
N ARG A 45 -15.63 0.24 6.80
CA ARG A 45 -14.67 0.89 7.70
C ARG A 45 -15.10 2.30 8.09
N LEU A 46 -15.69 3.06 7.17
CA LEU A 46 -16.25 4.38 7.46
C LEU A 46 -17.39 4.29 8.47
N ALA A 47 -18.29 3.32 8.31
CA ALA A 47 -19.39 3.12 9.24
C ALA A 47 -18.90 2.80 10.67
N GLU A 48 -17.83 2.02 10.82
CA GLU A 48 -17.25 1.75 12.14
C GLU A 48 -16.58 2.98 12.76
N ILE A 49 -15.99 3.86 11.96
CA ILE A 49 -15.49 5.16 12.42
C ILE A 49 -16.64 6.04 12.92
N GLU A 50 -17.71 6.14 12.13
CA GLU A 50 -18.88 6.98 12.46
C GLU A 50 -19.62 6.50 13.71
N LYS A 51 -19.68 5.19 13.95
CA LYS A 51 -20.25 4.59 15.17
C LYS A 51 -19.35 4.76 16.40
N GLY A 52 -18.11 5.22 16.24
CA GLY A 52 -17.13 5.30 17.32
C GLY A 52 -16.51 3.96 17.71
N ASN A 53 -16.61 2.95 16.85
CA ASN A 53 -16.05 1.61 17.07
C ASN A 53 -14.61 1.47 16.56
N ALA A 54 -14.11 2.47 15.81
CA ALA A 54 -12.76 2.45 15.26
C ALA A 54 -11.72 2.96 16.27
N GLU A 55 -10.60 2.25 16.38
CA GLU A 55 -9.42 2.70 17.10
C GLU A 55 -8.41 3.33 16.12
N PHE A 56 -7.92 4.52 16.47
CA PHE A 56 -6.85 5.19 15.74
C PHE A 56 -5.54 4.94 16.44
N ILE A 57 -4.51 4.62 15.66
CA ILE A 57 -3.14 4.46 16.15
C ILE A 57 -2.22 5.42 15.41
N THR A 58 -1.22 5.90 16.12
CA THR A 58 -0.15 6.73 15.59
C THR A 58 0.84 5.91 14.75
N VAL A 59 1.67 6.62 13.97
CA VAL A 59 2.71 5.99 13.17
C VAL A 59 3.75 5.31 14.08
N GLU A 60 4.05 5.92 15.21
CA GLU A 60 4.94 5.40 16.24
C GLU A 60 4.42 4.09 16.84
N GLU A 61 3.11 3.96 17.06
CA GLU A 61 2.48 2.76 17.60
C GLU A 61 2.42 1.60 16.60
N ILE A 62 2.24 1.87 15.29
CA ILE A 62 2.17 0.83 14.26
C ILE A 62 3.53 0.36 13.77
N LYS A 63 4.56 1.22 13.78
CA LYS A 63 5.90 0.92 13.24
C LYS A 63 6.50 -0.39 13.79
N PRO A 64 6.44 -0.70 15.10
CA PRO A 64 6.95 -1.96 15.63
C PRO A 64 6.24 -3.21 15.10
N ARG A 65 4.98 -3.11 14.69
CA ARG A 65 4.21 -4.23 14.10
C ARG A 65 4.63 -4.51 12.66
N LEU A 66 5.01 -3.48 11.92
CA LEU A 66 5.42 -3.58 10.51
C LEU A 66 6.87 -4.03 10.33
N THR A 67 7.71 -3.82 11.34
CA THR A 67 9.14 -4.19 11.31
C THR A 67 9.43 -5.59 11.85
N LYS A 68 8.44 -6.31 12.39
CA LYS A 68 8.61 -7.70 12.78
C LYS A 68 8.67 -8.59 11.54
N PRO A 69 9.63 -9.52 11.44
CA PRO A 69 9.58 -10.56 10.41
C PRO A 69 8.24 -11.29 10.50
N ARG A 70 7.57 -11.49 9.37
CA ARG A 70 6.41 -12.39 9.31
C ARG A 70 6.94 -13.81 9.52
N GLU A 71 6.44 -14.50 10.53
CA GLU A 71 6.64 -15.95 10.73
C GLU A 71 6.00 -16.76 9.59
#